data_AF-A0A7S2QU17-F1
#
_entry.id   AF-A0A7S2QU17-F1
#
_cell.length_a   1.000
_cell.length_b   1.000
_cell.length_c   1.000
_cell.angle_alpha   90.00
_cell.angle_beta   90.00
_cell.angle_gamma   90.00
#
_symmetry.space_group_name_H-M   'P 1'
#
loop_
_entity.id
_entity.type
_entity.pdbx_description
1 polymer ?
#
loop_
_entity_poly.entity_id
_entity_poly.type
_entity_poly.pdbx_seq_one_letter_code
_entity_poly.pdbx_strand_id
1 'polypeptide(L)'
;TNDGDKDVRAASRPATSEIKLEAEKADYKEGPKGTGRKPSSLSLAHLLCERACRNFSIASDLNWFLKVESEGDARDHYTAILVAFTKELRSSKEGREWEEALRFQEALLQDLANLQRQAKSSGGRTDNWITTLRNLMQEPDGAYAHLNAFQTPVRCPLRPSDKLMGIIPSKTTMFKSAMAPLLVTFKTQNNGSKRWIFKSGDDLRQDQLVMCLIELMDGLFKMLNLDLKLTPYRILATSTSQGLVEFVEGSTTLSKIRQETIIDAKIGTE
;
A
#
# COMPACT_ATOMS: atom_id res chain seq x y z
N THR A 1 0.79 29.21 -73.57
CA THR A 1 -0.05 28.14 -74.16
C THR A 1 -0.13 27.04 -73.12
N ASN A 2 -1.12 27.08 -72.22
CA ASN A 2 -2.46 26.44 -72.37
C ASN A 2 -2.35 24.97 -72.78
N ASP A 3 -3.06 24.01 -72.22
CA ASP A 3 -4.05 23.90 -71.14
C ASP A 3 -4.36 22.39 -71.08
N GLY A 4 -4.82 21.83 -69.95
CA GLY A 4 -5.21 20.42 -69.94
C GLY A 4 -5.47 19.80 -68.58
N ASP A 5 -6.46 20.34 -67.90
CA ASP A 5 -7.00 19.98 -66.59
C ASP A 5 -7.72 18.61 -66.54
N LYS A 6 -7.66 17.91 -65.39
CA LYS A 6 -8.82 17.36 -64.62
C LYS A 6 -8.45 16.30 -63.55
N ASP A 7 -8.53 16.76 -62.30
CA ASP A 7 -9.35 16.24 -61.19
C ASP A 7 -9.38 14.73 -60.84
N VAL A 8 -8.77 14.40 -59.69
CA VAL A 8 -9.37 13.48 -58.69
C VAL A 8 -9.13 14.00 -57.26
N ARG A 9 -10.16 14.68 -56.75
CA ARG A 9 -10.57 14.93 -55.35
C ARG A 9 -9.67 14.46 -54.19
N ALA A 10 -9.20 15.45 -53.43
CA ALA A 10 -8.77 15.34 -52.04
C ALA A 10 -9.98 15.27 -51.08
N ALA A 11 -9.95 14.32 -50.13
CA ALA A 11 -10.95 14.19 -49.07
C ALA A 11 -10.50 14.97 -47.82
N SER A 12 -11.15 16.10 -47.55
CA SER A 12 -11.05 16.86 -46.30
C SER A 12 -11.57 16.06 -45.11
N ARG A 13 -10.78 16.00 -44.03
CA ARG A 13 -11.24 15.59 -42.70
C ARG A 13 -12.07 16.73 -42.08
N PRO A 14 -13.26 16.46 -41.53
CA PRO A 14 -14.07 17.49 -40.88
C PRO A 14 -13.51 17.82 -39.48
N ALA A 15 -13.64 19.10 -39.12
CA ALA A 15 -13.30 19.66 -37.82
C ALA A 15 -14.11 19.01 -36.70
N THR A 16 -13.43 18.59 -35.63
CA THR A 16 -14.06 18.07 -34.42
C THR A 16 -14.70 19.22 -33.65
N SER A 17 -16.03 19.23 -33.60
CA SER A 17 -16.86 20.19 -32.86
C SER A 17 -16.62 20.09 -31.35
N GLU A 18 -16.41 21.24 -30.71
CA GLU A 18 -16.41 21.42 -29.26
C GLU A 18 -17.70 20.89 -28.63
N ILE A 19 -17.57 19.96 -27.68
CA ILE A 19 -18.69 19.50 -26.85
C ILE A 19 -18.81 20.46 -25.66
N LYS A 20 -19.80 21.35 -25.71
CA LYS A 20 -20.26 22.11 -24.54
C LYS A 20 -21.01 21.17 -23.60
N LEU A 21 -20.49 20.98 -22.39
CA LEU A 21 -21.25 20.42 -21.27
C LEU A 21 -22.15 21.53 -20.69
N GLU A 22 -23.43 21.50 -21.02
CA GLU A 22 -24.45 22.23 -20.29
C GLU A 22 -24.82 21.43 -19.03
N ALA A 23 -24.68 22.07 -17.86
CA ALA A 23 -25.10 21.53 -16.58
C ALA A 23 -26.64 21.59 -16.48
N GLU A 24 -27.28 20.44 -16.63
CA GLU A 24 -28.72 20.28 -16.40
C GLU A 24 -29.00 20.35 -14.89
N LYS A 25 -29.60 21.47 -14.45
CA LYS A 25 -30.16 21.60 -13.09
C LYS A 25 -31.41 20.71 -13.01
N ALA A 26 -31.30 19.57 -12.34
CA ALA A 26 -32.44 18.73 -12.02
C ALA A 26 -33.33 19.44 -10.97
N ASP A 27 -34.50 19.88 -11.44
CA ASP A 27 -35.59 20.48 -10.66
C ASP A 27 -36.32 19.36 -9.88
N TYR A 28 -36.05 19.25 -8.58
CA TYR A 28 -36.67 18.24 -7.70
C TYR A 28 -38.11 18.68 -7.37
N LYS A 29 -39.11 18.06 -8.02
CA LYS A 29 -40.52 18.20 -7.64
C LYS A 29 -40.89 17.24 -6.50
N GLU A 30 -41.48 17.78 -5.44
CA GLU A 30 -42.02 17.00 -4.31
C GLU A 30 -43.14 16.04 -4.75
N GLY A 31 -42.98 14.75 -4.42
CA GLY A 31 -44.04 13.72 -4.45
C GLY A 31 -44.67 13.49 -3.06
N PRO A 32 -45.83 12.82 -2.97
CA PRO A 32 -46.82 13.08 -1.92
C PRO A 32 -46.42 12.56 -0.53
N LYS A 33 -46.84 13.33 0.48
CA LYS A 33 -46.70 13.03 1.92
C LYS A 33 -47.47 11.75 2.28
N GLY A 34 -46.75 10.71 2.72
CA GLY A 34 -47.32 9.46 3.23
C GLY A 34 -46.36 8.71 4.17
N THR A 35 -46.66 8.77 5.46
CA THR A 35 -46.25 7.86 6.56
C THR A 35 -44.77 7.47 6.72
N GLY A 36 -44.05 8.25 7.53
CA GLY A 36 -43.42 7.72 8.75
C GLY A 36 -42.25 6.72 8.67
N ARG A 37 -41.46 6.67 7.60
CA ARG A 37 -40.15 5.98 7.61
C ARG A 37 -39.04 7.04 7.58
N LYS A 38 -38.36 7.27 8.70
CA LYS A 38 -37.16 8.14 8.74
C LYS A 38 -36.14 7.58 7.73
N PRO A 39 -35.74 8.32 6.68
CA PRO A 39 -34.60 7.92 5.88
C PRO A 39 -33.37 8.03 6.78
N SER A 40 -32.65 6.93 7.00
CA SER A 40 -31.35 6.97 7.68
C SER A 40 -30.34 7.63 6.74
N SER A 41 -30.33 8.96 6.68
CA SER A 41 -29.47 9.77 5.82
C SER A 41 -28.04 9.89 6.40
N LEU A 42 -27.42 8.76 6.72
CA LEU A 42 -26.02 8.74 7.12
C LEU A 42 -25.17 8.80 5.85
N SER A 43 -24.23 9.76 5.79
CA SER A 43 -23.29 9.84 4.68
C SER A 43 -22.38 8.59 4.66
N LEU A 44 -21.86 8.22 3.49
CA LEU A 44 -20.94 7.08 3.39
C LEU A 44 -19.72 7.25 4.31
N ALA A 45 -19.16 8.47 4.40
CA ALA A 45 -18.05 8.77 5.29
C ALA A 45 -18.41 8.45 6.76
N HIS A 46 -19.58 8.88 7.23
CA HIS A 46 -20.03 8.59 8.59
C HIS A 46 -20.20 7.07 8.81
N LEU A 47 -20.78 6.36 7.83
CA LEU A 47 -20.94 4.90 7.92
C LEU A 47 -19.58 4.18 8.03
N LEU A 48 -18.59 4.59 7.23
CA LEU A 48 -17.25 4.01 7.25
C LEU A 48 -16.54 4.30 8.58
N CYS A 49 -16.61 5.54 9.08
CA CYS A 49 -16.04 5.90 10.38
C CYS A 49 -16.67 5.11 11.54
N GLU A 50 -18.00 4.99 11.56
CA GLU A 50 -18.72 4.23 12.60
C GLU A 50 -18.29 2.76 12.59
N ARG A 51 -18.14 2.15 11.40
CA ARG A 51 -17.70 0.77 11.25
C ARG A 51 -16.24 0.59 11.66
N ALA A 52 -15.38 1.52 11.27
CA ALA A 52 -13.97 1.54 11.63
C ALA A 52 -13.78 1.61 13.16
N CYS A 53 -14.58 2.42 13.86
CA CYS A 53 -14.50 2.54 15.32
C CYS A 53 -14.89 1.25 16.08
N ARG A 54 -15.45 0.23 15.41
CA ARG A 54 -15.81 -1.07 15.99
C ARG A 54 -14.89 -2.21 15.57
N ASN A 55 -13.97 -1.97 14.63
CA ASN A 55 -13.08 -3.01 14.12
C ASN A 55 -11.73 -2.41 13.71
N PHE A 56 -10.68 -2.77 14.45
CA PHE A 56 -9.34 -2.24 14.21
C PHE A 56 -8.82 -2.50 12.79
N SER A 57 -9.15 -3.64 12.17
CA SER A 57 -8.69 -3.91 10.79
C SER A 57 -9.26 -2.88 9.83
N ILE A 58 -10.56 -2.57 9.95
CA ILE A 58 -11.21 -1.54 9.14
C ILE A 58 -10.65 -0.15 9.48
N ALA A 59 -10.40 0.14 10.76
CA ALA A 59 -9.77 1.39 11.17
C ALA A 59 -8.37 1.58 10.58
N SER A 60 -7.56 0.52 10.57
CA SER A 60 -6.22 0.52 10.00
C SER A 60 -6.26 0.78 8.49
N ASP A 61 -7.06 0.01 7.75
CA ASP A 61 -7.18 0.18 6.30
C ASP A 61 -7.71 1.57 5.95
N LEU A 62 -8.78 2.02 6.61
CA LEU A 62 -9.37 3.34 6.39
C LEU A 62 -8.36 4.47 6.68
N ASN A 63 -7.60 4.37 7.77
CA ASN A 63 -6.57 5.34 8.11
C ASN A 63 -5.53 5.46 6.99
N TRP A 64 -4.99 4.34 6.51
CA TRP A 64 -3.97 4.35 5.46
C TRP A 64 -4.52 4.86 4.13
N PHE A 65 -5.74 4.46 3.75
CA PHE A 65 -6.37 4.93 2.51
C PHE A 65 -6.63 6.43 2.56
N LEU A 66 -7.18 6.94 3.67
CA LEU A 66 -7.39 8.37 3.84
C LEU A 66 -6.09 9.16 3.85
N LYS A 67 -5.00 8.62 4.43
CA LYS A 67 -3.69 9.28 4.40
C LYS A 67 -3.13 9.39 2.98
N VAL A 68 -3.17 8.30 2.23
CA VAL A 68 -2.71 8.29 0.83
C VAL A 68 -3.53 9.27 -0.02
N GLU A 69 -4.85 9.25 0.11
CA GLU A 69 -5.74 10.17 -0.63
C GLU A 69 -5.60 11.63 -0.18
N SER A 70 -5.19 11.88 1.06
CA SER A 70 -4.88 13.23 1.57
C SER A 70 -3.62 13.83 0.93
N GLU A 71 -2.79 13.03 0.25
CA GLU A 71 -1.64 13.55 -0.50
C GLU A 71 -1.99 13.95 -1.94
N GLY A 72 -3.14 13.49 -2.47
CA GLY A 72 -3.57 13.70 -3.85
C GLY A 72 -4.40 14.97 -4.08
N ASP A 73 -5.11 14.99 -5.22
CA ASP A 73 -5.82 16.18 -5.72
C ASP A 73 -6.99 16.62 -4.83
N ALA A 74 -7.65 15.68 -4.16
CA ALA A 74 -8.78 15.93 -3.26
C ALA A 74 -8.35 16.03 -1.78
N ARG A 75 -7.12 16.49 -1.53
CA ARG A 75 -6.49 16.58 -0.21
C ARG A 75 -7.42 17.10 0.88
N ASP A 76 -8.04 18.26 0.67
CA ASP A 76 -8.83 18.93 1.72
C ASP A 76 -10.04 18.09 2.15
N HIS A 77 -10.69 17.42 1.20
CA HIS A 77 -11.83 16.56 1.47
C HIS A 77 -11.42 15.34 2.31
N TYR A 78 -10.39 14.61 1.88
CA TYR A 78 -9.94 13.42 2.59
C TYR A 78 -9.27 13.74 3.93
N THR A 79 -8.58 14.88 4.02
CA THR A 79 -8.01 15.37 5.28
C THR A 79 -9.11 15.68 6.29
N ALA A 80 -10.20 16.33 5.86
CA ALA A 80 -11.34 16.59 6.74
C ALA A 80 -11.99 15.29 7.26
N ILE A 81 -12.11 14.27 6.41
CA ILE A 81 -12.61 12.95 6.81
C ILE A 81 -11.65 12.27 7.79
N LEU A 82 -10.33 12.31 7.53
CA LEU A 82 -9.32 11.73 8.42
C LEU A 82 -9.35 12.38 9.81
N VAL A 83 -9.50 13.71 9.86
CA VAL A 83 -9.64 14.45 11.13
C VAL A 83 -10.92 14.05 11.87
N ALA A 84 -12.05 13.95 11.16
CA ALA A 84 -13.32 13.52 11.75
C ALA A 84 -13.25 12.09 12.28
N PHE A 85 -12.72 11.16 11.48
CA PHE A 85 -12.47 9.76 11.86
C PHE A 85 -11.60 9.66 13.10
N THR A 86 -10.46 10.36 13.12
CA THR A 86 -9.53 10.33 14.27
C THR A 86 -10.19 10.89 15.53
N LYS A 87 -11.00 11.95 15.40
CA LYS A 87 -11.76 12.53 16.51
C LYS A 87 -12.79 11.54 17.05
N GLU A 88 -13.52 10.85 16.18
CA GLU A 88 -14.49 9.82 16.55
C GLU A 88 -13.81 8.63 17.24
N LEU A 89 -12.68 8.18 16.71
CA LEU A 89 -11.90 7.08 17.27
C LEU A 89 -11.47 7.37 18.71
N ARG A 90 -11.01 8.60 19.00
CA ARG A 90 -10.58 9.01 20.34
C ARG A 90 -11.71 9.11 21.38
N SER A 91 -12.98 9.04 20.96
CA SER A 91 -14.13 9.11 21.88
C SER A 91 -14.18 7.95 22.87
N SER A 92 -13.68 6.77 22.47
CA SER A 92 -13.60 5.59 23.32
C SER A 92 -12.19 5.36 23.86
N LYS A 93 -12.07 4.62 24.98
CA LYS A 93 -10.76 4.23 25.51
C LYS A 93 -9.99 3.36 24.52
N GLU A 94 -10.65 2.35 23.98
CA GLU A 94 -10.08 1.41 23.00
C GLU A 94 -9.63 2.14 21.73
N GLY A 95 -10.44 3.07 21.21
CA GLY A 95 -10.05 3.83 20.02
C GLY A 95 -8.87 4.77 20.26
N ARG A 96 -8.65 5.28 21.48
CA ARG A 96 -7.39 5.99 21.80
C ARG A 96 -6.16 5.08 21.71
N GLU A 97 -6.26 3.85 22.19
CA GLU A 97 -5.19 2.85 22.07
C GLU A 97 -4.94 2.49 20.59
N TRP A 98 -6.01 2.40 19.78
CA TRP A 98 -5.89 2.16 18.35
C TRP A 98 -5.24 3.34 17.61
N GLU A 99 -5.60 4.56 17.97
CA GLU A 99 -5.01 5.78 17.40
C GLU A 99 -3.52 5.91 17.73
N GLU A 100 -3.12 5.58 18.97
CA GLU A 100 -1.73 5.50 19.38
C GLU A 100 -0.98 4.41 18.59
N ALA A 101 -1.58 3.24 18.39
CA ALA A 101 -1.00 2.17 17.57
C ALA A 101 -0.80 2.61 16.10
N LEU A 102 -1.77 3.32 15.50
CA LEU A 102 -1.66 3.85 14.14
C LEU A 102 -0.55 4.90 14.02
N ARG A 103 -0.42 5.78 15.01
CA ARG A 103 0.70 6.74 15.10
C ARG A 103 2.05 6.03 15.22
N PHE A 104 2.13 4.99 16.03
CA PHE A 104 3.35 4.20 16.13
C PHE A 104 3.70 3.56 14.78
N GLN A 105 2.72 2.99 14.06
CA GLN A 105 2.96 2.44 12.74
C GLN A 105 3.50 3.49 11.76
N GLU A 106 2.98 4.73 11.80
CA GLU A 106 3.51 5.84 11.00
C GLU A 106 4.94 6.19 11.37
N ALA A 107 5.26 6.34 12.66
CA ALA A 107 6.62 6.61 13.12
C ALA A 107 7.59 5.51 12.67
N LEU A 108 7.18 4.24 12.79
CA LEU A 108 7.95 3.09 12.31
C LEU A 108 8.26 3.18 10.81
N LEU A 109 7.29 3.57 9.97
CA LEU A 109 7.52 3.73 8.53
C LEU A 109 8.46 4.89 8.22
N GLN A 110 8.37 6.00 8.96
CA GLN A 110 9.30 7.12 8.84
C GLN A 110 10.72 6.70 9.23
N ASP A 111 10.89 5.91 10.29
CA ASP A 111 12.19 5.36 10.68
C ASP A 111 12.76 4.44 9.60
N LEU A 112 11.94 3.58 8.99
CA LEU A 112 12.36 2.74 7.86
C LEU A 112 12.79 3.57 6.65
N ALA A 113 12.06 4.65 6.32
CA ALA A 113 12.40 5.57 5.25
C ALA A 113 13.74 6.28 5.52
N ASN A 114 13.95 6.74 6.75
CA ASN A 114 15.17 7.40 7.18
C ASN A 114 16.37 6.43 7.17
N LEU A 115 16.20 5.21 7.68
CA LEU A 115 17.20 4.14 7.62
C LEU A 115 17.61 3.84 6.17
N GLN A 116 16.64 3.66 5.28
CA GLN A 116 16.91 3.42 3.86
C GLN A 116 17.70 4.57 3.24
N ARG A 117 17.31 5.81 3.53
CA ARG A 117 17.98 7.00 3.02
C ARG A 117 19.43 7.08 3.52
N GLN A 118 19.66 6.94 4.83
CA GLN A 118 21.00 6.99 5.42
C GLN A 118 21.91 5.88 4.90
N ALA A 119 21.37 4.66 4.77
CA ALA A 119 22.12 3.54 4.20
C ALA A 119 22.54 3.81 2.74
N LYS A 120 21.68 4.41 1.92
CA LYS A 120 22.04 4.80 0.53
C LYS A 120 23.03 5.95 0.48
N SER A 121 22.93 6.90 1.42
CA SER A 121 23.86 8.04 1.52
C SER A 121 25.28 7.66 1.91
N SER A 122 25.52 6.46 2.47
CA SER A 122 26.89 6.00 2.77
C SER A 122 27.71 5.68 1.51
N GLY A 123 27.10 5.66 0.33
CA GLY A 123 27.78 5.39 -0.94
C GLY A 123 28.23 3.93 -1.10
N GLY A 124 28.81 3.63 -2.26
CA GLY A 124 29.31 2.29 -2.58
C GLY A 124 28.24 1.32 -3.09
N ARG A 125 28.48 0.02 -2.89
CA ARG A 125 27.62 -1.08 -3.39
C ARG A 125 26.56 -1.46 -2.36
N THR A 126 25.53 -2.18 -2.79
CA THR A 126 24.42 -2.65 -1.92
C THR A 126 24.90 -3.38 -0.66
N ASP A 127 26.00 -4.13 -0.73
CA ASP A 127 26.54 -4.84 0.44
C ASP A 127 27.06 -3.88 1.52
N ASN A 128 27.57 -2.69 1.14
CA ASN A 128 27.94 -1.63 2.07
C ASN A 128 26.69 -1.03 2.72
N TRP A 129 25.65 -0.75 1.93
CA TRP A 129 24.38 -0.21 2.44
C TRP A 129 23.73 -1.16 3.44
N ILE A 130 23.76 -2.48 3.18
CA ILE A 130 23.27 -3.50 4.12
C ILE A 130 24.07 -3.47 5.43
N THR A 131 25.38 -3.29 5.35
CA THR A 131 26.25 -3.21 6.54
C THR A 131 25.94 -1.96 7.35
N THR A 132 25.86 -0.79 6.70
CA THR A 132 25.46 0.48 7.33
C THR A 132 24.09 0.37 7.99
N LEU A 133 23.09 -0.17 7.27
CA LEU A 133 21.74 -0.38 7.78
C LEU A 133 21.74 -1.21 9.07
N ARG A 134 22.47 -2.32 9.09
CA ARG A 134 22.54 -3.19 10.27
C ARG A 134 23.25 -2.51 11.44
N ASN A 135 24.33 -1.79 11.17
CA ASN A 135 25.07 -1.05 12.20
C ASN A 135 24.20 0.04 12.83
N LEU A 136 23.48 0.83 12.03
CA LEU A 136 22.55 1.86 12.52
C LEU A 136 21.46 1.28 13.43
N MET A 137 20.97 0.08 13.13
CA MET A 137 19.97 -0.59 13.98
C MET A 137 20.58 -1.22 15.24
N GLN A 138 21.86 -1.59 15.22
CA GLN A 138 22.54 -2.30 16.31
C GLN A 138 23.34 -1.38 17.25
N GLU A 139 23.48 -0.10 16.91
CA GLU A 139 24.15 0.89 17.73
C GLU A 139 23.47 0.99 19.12
N PRO A 140 24.20 0.72 20.22
CA PRO A 140 23.66 0.87 21.57
C PRO A 140 23.23 2.32 21.82
N ASP A 141 22.01 2.50 22.32
CA ASP A 141 21.39 3.82 22.55
C ASP A 141 21.34 4.72 21.28
N GLY A 142 21.48 4.11 20.10
CA GLY A 142 21.35 4.79 18.82
C GLY A 142 19.89 5.16 18.50
N ALA A 143 19.73 6.05 17.51
CA ALA A 143 18.42 6.59 17.11
C ALA A 143 17.40 5.53 16.65
N TYR A 144 17.85 4.31 16.32
CA TYR A 144 17.02 3.20 15.84
C TYR A 144 16.99 1.99 16.77
N ALA A 145 17.59 2.09 17.96
CA ALA A 145 17.66 0.97 18.91
C ALA A 145 16.26 0.47 19.34
N HIS A 146 15.28 1.38 19.43
CA HIS A 146 13.88 1.06 19.74
C HIS A 146 13.22 0.14 18.71
N LEU A 147 13.77 0.04 17.50
CA LEU A 147 13.21 -0.82 16.46
C LEU A 147 13.47 -2.30 16.71
N ASN A 148 14.49 -2.66 17.51
CA ASN A 148 14.88 -4.06 17.73
C ASN A 148 13.93 -4.82 18.67
N ALA A 149 13.28 -4.08 19.55
CA ALA A 149 12.30 -4.57 20.52
C ALA A 149 11.31 -3.44 20.86
N PHE A 150 10.07 -3.60 20.43
CA PHE A 150 9.01 -2.64 20.74
C PHE A 150 8.58 -2.80 22.19
N GLN A 151 8.34 -1.66 22.87
CA GLN A 151 7.88 -1.66 24.26
C GLN A 151 6.52 -2.38 24.41
N THR A 152 5.65 -2.21 23.41
CA THR A 152 4.34 -2.85 23.34
C THR A 152 4.20 -3.60 22.01
N PRO A 153 3.49 -4.74 21.96
CA PRO A 153 3.19 -5.41 20.70
C PRO A 153 2.36 -4.50 19.79
N VAL A 154 2.85 -4.27 18.58
CA VAL A 154 2.23 -3.37 17.60
C VAL A 154 1.49 -4.19 16.56
N ARG A 155 0.24 -3.84 16.28
CA ARG A 155 -0.53 -4.53 15.22
C ARG A 155 0.12 -4.28 13.86
N CYS A 156 0.19 -5.31 13.03
CA CYS A 156 0.81 -5.24 11.71
C CYS A 156 -0.03 -4.38 10.74
N PRO A 157 0.56 -3.42 9.99
CA PRO A 157 -0.17 -2.63 9.01
C PRO A 157 -0.77 -3.46 7.86
N LEU A 158 -0.03 -4.46 7.35
CA LEU A 158 -0.47 -5.32 6.25
C LEU A 158 -1.53 -6.36 6.67
N ARG A 159 -1.53 -6.77 7.95
CA ARG A 159 -2.45 -7.75 8.53
C ARG A 159 -2.71 -7.42 10.00
N PRO A 160 -3.72 -6.60 10.32
CA PRO A 160 -3.96 -6.09 11.68
C PRO A 160 -4.27 -7.14 12.77
N SER A 161 -4.52 -8.39 12.37
CA SER A 161 -4.64 -9.55 13.25
C SER A 161 -3.30 -10.01 13.83
N ASP A 162 -2.19 -9.77 13.13
CA ASP A 162 -0.84 -10.12 13.58
C ASP A 162 -0.25 -9.02 14.46
N LYS A 163 0.55 -9.39 15.46
CA LYS A 163 1.27 -8.46 16.34
C LYS A 163 2.78 -8.62 16.19
N LEU A 164 3.46 -7.50 16.03
CA LEU A 164 4.90 -7.36 15.89
C LEU A 164 5.54 -6.98 17.23
N MET A 165 6.74 -7.50 17.46
CA MET A 165 7.51 -7.27 18.68
C MET A 165 8.81 -6.49 18.44
N GLY A 166 9.18 -6.23 17.20
CA GLY A 166 10.43 -5.58 16.82
C GLY A 166 10.99 -6.13 15.52
N ILE A 167 12.11 -5.58 15.08
CA ILE A 167 12.84 -5.97 13.88
C ILE A 167 14.02 -6.87 14.26
N ILE A 168 14.44 -7.74 13.34
CA ILE A 168 15.65 -8.57 13.45
C ILE A 168 16.72 -7.97 12.53
N PRO A 169 17.64 -7.10 13.01
CA PRO A 169 18.62 -6.43 12.15
C PRO A 169 19.44 -7.39 11.29
N SER A 170 19.90 -8.50 11.88
CA SER A 170 20.72 -9.50 11.18
C SER A 170 20.03 -10.14 9.97
N LYS A 171 18.70 -10.17 9.95
CA LYS A 171 17.88 -10.69 8.85
C LYS A 171 17.29 -9.60 7.96
N THR A 172 17.50 -8.34 8.30
CA THR A 172 17.13 -7.20 7.45
C THR A 172 18.19 -7.01 6.37
N THR A 173 17.76 -6.70 5.15
CA THR A 173 18.64 -6.53 3.98
C THR A 173 18.04 -5.55 2.96
N MET A 174 18.73 -5.32 1.86
CA MET A 174 18.30 -4.45 0.76
C MET A 174 18.38 -5.22 -0.55
N PHE A 175 17.40 -5.03 -1.43
CA PHE A 175 17.44 -5.64 -2.76
C PHE A 175 18.44 -4.92 -3.66
N LYS A 176 19.17 -5.69 -4.48
CA LYS A 176 20.07 -5.19 -5.54
C LYS A 176 19.25 -4.65 -6.72
N SER A 177 18.66 -3.47 -6.56
CA SER A 177 17.86 -2.78 -7.58
C SER A 177 18.08 -1.26 -7.50
N ALA A 178 17.67 -0.51 -8.53
CA ALA A 178 17.85 0.94 -8.59
C ALA A 178 17.20 1.68 -7.40
N MET A 179 15.98 1.29 -7.03
CA MET A 179 15.28 1.89 -5.88
C MET A 179 15.76 1.32 -4.54
N ALA A 180 16.40 0.15 -4.56
CA ALA A 180 16.98 -0.53 -3.39
C ALA A 180 16.00 -0.63 -2.19
N PRO A 181 14.84 -1.29 -2.35
CA PRO A 181 13.87 -1.46 -1.28
C PRO A 181 14.44 -2.28 -0.13
N LEU A 182 13.93 -2.04 1.08
CA LEU A 182 14.32 -2.75 2.29
C LEU A 182 13.53 -4.05 2.44
N LEU A 183 14.20 -5.18 2.65
CA LEU A 183 13.57 -6.39 3.17
C LEU A 183 13.73 -6.39 4.69
N VAL A 184 12.65 -6.09 5.40
CA VAL A 184 12.62 -5.98 6.86
C VAL A 184 12.03 -7.26 7.45
N THR A 185 12.74 -7.85 8.41
CA THR A 185 12.25 -9.05 9.12
C THR A 185 11.76 -8.67 10.51
N PHE A 186 10.47 -8.82 10.76
CA PHE A 186 9.84 -8.56 12.05
C PHE A 186 9.71 -9.83 12.88
N LYS A 187 9.92 -9.70 14.21
CA LYS A 187 9.53 -10.69 15.21
C LYS A 187 8.03 -10.57 15.47
N THR A 188 7.35 -11.71 15.58
CA THR A 188 5.92 -11.75 15.93
C THR A 188 5.73 -12.22 17.37
N GLN A 189 4.56 -11.93 17.95
CA GLN A 189 4.24 -12.34 19.31
C GLN A 189 4.26 -13.87 19.51
N ASN A 190 4.00 -14.65 18.45
CA ASN A 190 3.94 -16.11 18.50
C ASN A 190 5.31 -16.79 18.24
N ASN A 191 6.43 -16.12 18.56
CA ASN A 191 7.80 -16.56 18.26
C ASN A 191 8.12 -16.83 16.77
N GLY A 192 7.24 -16.45 15.85
CA GLY A 192 7.49 -16.49 14.41
C GLY A 192 8.15 -15.21 13.88
N SER A 193 8.45 -15.18 12.58
CA SER A 193 8.89 -13.97 11.89
C SER A 193 8.03 -13.67 10.67
N LYS A 194 7.85 -12.39 10.34
CA LYS A 194 7.23 -11.92 9.11
C LYS A 194 8.21 -11.03 8.36
N ARG A 195 8.28 -11.16 7.05
CA ARG A 195 9.17 -10.36 6.20
C ARG A 195 8.35 -9.43 5.32
N TRP A 196 8.74 -8.16 5.24
CA TRP A 196 8.10 -7.17 4.39
C TRP A 196 9.12 -6.49 3.52
N ILE A 197 8.72 -6.15 2.31
CA ILE A 197 9.46 -5.28 1.42
C ILE A 197 8.91 -3.86 1.63
N PHE A 198 9.71 -2.99 2.22
CA PHE A 198 9.42 -1.57 2.27
C PHE A 198 10.01 -0.90 1.03
N LYS A 199 9.15 -0.22 0.27
CA LYS A 199 9.51 0.52 -0.93
C LYS A 199 9.34 2.02 -0.67
N SER A 200 10.34 2.80 -1.08
CA SER A 200 10.31 4.26 -1.07
C SER A 200 10.72 4.77 -2.44
N GLY A 201 10.01 5.78 -2.94
CA GLY A 201 10.11 6.28 -4.31
C GLY A 201 9.29 5.50 -5.34
N ASP A 202 8.29 4.72 -4.91
CA ASP A 202 7.45 3.88 -5.77
C ASP A 202 5.97 4.03 -5.35
N ASP A 203 5.06 4.18 -6.31
CA ASP A 203 3.62 4.31 -6.05
C ASP A 203 2.95 2.95 -6.13
N LEU A 204 2.54 2.40 -4.99
CA LEU A 204 1.99 1.05 -4.91
C LEU A 204 0.46 0.99 -5.04
N ARG A 205 -0.22 2.10 -5.31
CA ARG A 205 -1.68 2.12 -5.40
C ARG A 205 -2.21 1.21 -6.51
N GLN A 206 -1.53 1.19 -7.65
CA GLN A 206 -1.90 0.33 -8.78
C GLN A 206 -1.70 -1.14 -8.42
N ASP A 207 -0.52 -1.53 -7.92
CA ASP A 207 -0.23 -2.89 -7.47
C ASP A 207 -1.20 -3.36 -6.39
N GLN A 208 -1.54 -2.48 -5.44
CA GLN A 208 -2.50 -2.76 -4.37
C GLN A 208 -3.91 -3.04 -4.92
N LEU A 209 -4.39 -2.23 -5.88
CA LEU A 209 -5.69 -2.46 -6.52
C LEU A 209 -5.71 -3.78 -7.28
N VAL A 210 -4.66 -4.07 -8.05
CA VAL A 210 -4.53 -5.33 -8.80
C VAL A 210 -4.52 -6.53 -7.85
N MET A 211 -3.80 -6.44 -6.73
CA MET A 211 -3.76 -7.54 -5.77
C MET A 211 -5.08 -7.73 -5.03
N CYS A 212 -5.80 -6.66 -4.73
CA CYS A 212 -7.16 -6.72 -4.20
C CYS A 212 -8.10 -7.48 -5.15
N LEU A 213 -8.01 -7.20 -6.47
CA LEU A 213 -8.80 -7.92 -7.47
C LEU A 213 -8.43 -9.41 -7.53
N ILE A 214 -7.15 -9.75 -7.49
CA ILE A 214 -6.70 -11.16 -7.48
C ILE A 214 -7.18 -11.89 -6.21
N GLU A 215 -7.15 -11.25 -5.04
CA GLU A 215 -7.68 -11.82 -3.79
C GLU A 215 -9.19 -12.06 -3.87
N LEU A 216 -9.95 -11.11 -4.46
CA LEU A 216 -11.37 -11.28 -4.73
C LEU A 216 -11.64 -12.47 -5.67
N MET A 217 -10.91 -12.56 -6.78
CA MET A 217 -11.05 -13.65 -7.75
C MET A 217 -10.71 -15.02 -7.14
N ASP A 218 -9.63 -15.10 -6.37
CA ASP A 218 -9.25 -16.31 -5.63
C ASP A 218 -10.37 -16.77 -4.68
N GLY A 219 -11.00 -15.84 -3.97
CA GLY A 219 -12.18 -16.11 -3.15
C GLY A 219 -13.35 -16.68 -3.96
N LEU A 220 -13.68 -16.07 -5.10
CA LEU A 220 -14.75 -16.53 -5.98
C LEU A 220 -14.49 -17.93 -6.56
N PHE A 221 -13.27 -18.21 -7.01
CA PHE A 221 -12.92 -19.53 -7.52
C PHE A 221 -13.01 -20.60 -6.44
N LYS A 222 -12.53 -20.31 -5.22
CA LYS A 222 -12.65 -21.21 -4.08
C LYS A 222 -14.10 -21.48 -3.69
N MET A 223 -14.99 -20.48 -3.79
CA MET A 223 -16.44 -20.67 -3.60
C MET A 223 -17.06 -21.61 -4.62
N LEU A 224 -16.48 -21.69 -5.83
CA LEU A 224 -16.86 -22.63 -6.88
C LEU A 224 -16.07 -23.95 -6.83
N ASN A 225 -15.43 -24.25 -5.69
CA ASN A 225 -14.58 -25.42 -5.48
C ASN A 225 -13.38 -25.54 -6.45
N LEU A 226 -12.92 -24.42 -7.01
CA LEU A 226 -11.75 -24.34 -7.87
C LEU A 226 -10.58 -23.66 -7.13
N ASP A 227 -9.64 -24.47 -6.63
CA ASP A 227 -8.42 -23.95 -5.98
C ASP A 227 -7.24 -23.93 -6.95
N LEU A 228 -6.98 -22.76 -7.55
CA LEU A 228 -5.88 -22.53 -8.49
C LEU A 228 -4.52 -22.33 -7.79
N LYS A 229 -4.44 -22.51 -6.46
CA LYS A 229 -3.21 -22.36 -5.68
C LYS A 229 -2.57 -20.97 -5.82
N LEU A 230 -3.40 -19.95 -5.98
CA LEU A 230 -2.95 -18.55 -5.98
C LEU A 230 -2.44 -18.19 -4.59
N THR A 231 -1.40 -17.36 -4.56
CA THR A 231 -0.80 -16.83 -3.32
C THR A 231 -0.94 -15.30 -3.33
N PRO A 232 -2.16 -14.75 -3.12
CA PRO A 232 -2.34 -13.30 -3.04
C PRO A 232 -1.63 -12.77 -1.80
N TYR A 233 -0.57 -12.00 -2.01
CA TYR A 233 0.19 -11.35 -0.95
C TYR A 233 -0.31 -9.92 -0.72
N ARG A 234 -0.20 -9.43 0.51
CA ARG A 234 -0.71 -8.10 0.86
C ARG A 234 0.22 -6.99 0.35
N ILE A 235 -0.39 -5.93 -0.19
CA ILE A 235 0.28 -4.68 -0.54
C ILE A 235 -0.49 -3.55 0.14
N LEU A 236 0.23 -2.60 0.72
CA LEU A 236 -0.33 -1.41 1.33
C LEU A 236 0.50 -0.19 0.92
N ALA A 237 -0.08 0.69 0.12
CA ALA A 237 0.41 2.04 -0.08
C ALA A 237 0.25 2.82 1.23
N THR A 238 1.33 3.45 1.67
CA THR A 238 1.36 4.25 2.91
C THR A 238 1.52 5.73 2.63
N SER A 239 1.93 6.07 1.40
CA SER A 239 1.91 7.40 0.80
C SER A 239 1.79 7.26 -0.73
N THR A 240 1.79 8.37 -1.46
CA THR A 240 1.87 8.40 -2.94
C THR A 240 3.23 7.94 -3.50
N SER A 241 4.22 7.71 -2.65
CA SER A 241 5.57 7.30 -3.06
C SER A 241 6.20 6.26 -2.14
N GLN A 242 5.44 5.68 -1.21
CA GLN A 242 5.92 4.69 -0.26
C GLN A 242 4.86 3.62 -0.01
N GLY A 243 5.32 2.42 0.29
CA GLY A 243 4.43 1.38 0.76
C GLY A 243 5.14 0.10 1.17
N LEU A 244 4.31 -0.86 1.57
CA LEU A 244 4.69 -2.16 2.08
C LEU A 244 4.18 -3.25 1.15
N VAL A 245 5.00 -4.28 0.96
CA VAL A 245 4.63 -5.51 0.26
C VAL A 245 4.97 -6.69 1.17
N GLU A 246 4.04 -7.61 1.36
CA GLU A 246 4.28 -8.86 2.08
C GLU A 246 5.28 -9.71 1.29
N PHE A 247 6.37 -10.13 1.95
CA PHE A 247 7.34 -11.03 1.33
C PHE A 247 6.81 -12.47 1.36
N VAL A 248 6.74 -13.11 0.19
CA VAL A 248 6.32 -14.51 0.06
C VAL A 248 7.50 -15.42 0.39
N GLU A 249 7.41 -16.11 1.52
CA GLU A 249 8.39 -17.10 1.98
C GLU A 249 8.56 -18.24 0.95
N GLY A 250 9.79 -18.72 0.77
CA GLY A 250 10.10 -19.79 -0.20
C GLY A 250 10.03 -19.36 -1.67
N SER A 251 9.73 -18.09 -1.98
CA SER A 251 9.76 -17.60 -3.35
C SER A 251 11.19 -17.41 -3.86
N THR A 252 11.41 -17.70 -5.15
CA THR A 252 12.65 -17.43 -5.88
C THR A 252 12.30 -16.88 -7.26
N THR A 253 13.09 -15.93 -7.76
CA THR A 253 12.85 -15.33 -9.07
C THR A 253 13.13 -16.34 -10.18
N LEU A 254 12.32 -16.32 -11.25
CA LEU A 254 12.54 -17.18 -12.42
C LEU A 254 13.94 -17.01 -13.04
N SER A 255 14.48 -15.79 -13.00
CA SER A 255 15.86 -15.51 -13.44
C SER A 255 16.90 -16.30 -12.65
N LYS A 256 16.73 -16.40 -11.33
CA LYS A 256 17.67 -17.13 -10.47
C LYS A 256 17.57 -18.65 -10.71
N ILE A 257 16.35 -19.18 -10.82
CA ILE A 257 16.12 -20.59 -11.18
C ILE A 257 16.81 -20.94 -12.50
N ARG A 258 16.63 -20.10 -13.53
CA ARG A 258 17.26 -20.32 -14.84
C ARG A 258 18.79 -20.35 -14.76
N GLN A 259 19.39 -19.48 -13.94
CA GLN A 259 20.85 -19.45 -13.76
C GLN A 259 21.36 -20.72 -13.07
N GLU A 260 20.68 -21.17 -12.02
CA GLU A 260 21.03 -22.41 -11.30
C GLU A 260 20.93 -23.64 -12.23
N THR A 261 19.83 -23.77 -12.99
CA THR A 261 19.68 -24.89 -13.94
C THR A 261 20.75 -24.91 -15.04
N ILE A 262 21.17 -23.74 -15.54
CA ILE A 262 22.26 -23.65 -16.53
C ILE A 262 23.60 -24.08 -15.91
N ILE A 263 23.85 -23.76 -14.64
CA ILE A 263 25.06 -24.17 -13.94
C ILE A 263 25.06 -25.69 -13.75
N ASP A 264 23.96 -26.26 -13.27
CA ASP A 264 23.84 -27.71 -13.05
C ASP A 264 23.99 -28.49 -14.37
N ALA A 265 23.42 -27.98 -15.46
CA ALA A 265 23.57 -28.58 -16.79
C ALA A 265 25.01 -28.54 -17.31
N LYS A 266 25.82 -27.54 -16.91
CA LYS A 266 27.25 -27.45 -17.29
C LYS A 266 28.13 -28.38 -16.45
N ILE A 267 27.83 -28.53 -15.17
CA ILE A 267 28.59 -29.41 -14.25
C ILE A 267 28.29 -30.88 -14.55
N GLY A 268 27.07 -31.23 -14.99
CA GLY A 268 26.70 -32.59 -15.38
C GLY A 268 27.23 -33.05 -16.75
N THR A 269 27.95 -32.19 -17.48
CA THR A 269 28.57 -32.49 -18.78
C THR A 269 30.09 -32.57 -18.74
N GLU A 270 30.71 -32.38 -17.58
CA GLU A 270 32.14 -32.67 -17.32
C GLU A 270 32.32 -34.01 -16.60
#